data_AF-A0A3D0SSI4-F1
#
_entry.id   AF-A0A3D0SSI4-F1
#
_cell.length_a   1.000
_cell.length_b   1.000
_cell.length_c   1.000
_cell.angle_alpha   90.00
_cell.angle_beta   90.00
_cell.angle_gamma   90.00
#
_symmetry.space_group_name_H-M   'P 1'
#
loop_
_entity.id
_entity.type
_entity.pdbx_description
1 polymer ?
#
loop_
_entity_poly.entity_id
_entity_poly.type
_entity_poly.pdbx_seq_one_letter_code
_entity_poly.pdbx_strand_id
1 'polypeptide(L)'
;GEDIGFLPGTEEEKMTPWMGALMDNLEVLAPQAGGEWGRAATADLLGSRIKIRSLNFMRGRTFQNKYLILDEAQNLTPKQMKTLITRAGPGTKVICLGNIAQIDTPYLSETTSGLTYVVDRFKDWPHGGHVTLRRGERSRLAEFASEQL
;
A
#
# COMPACT_ATOMS: atom_id res chain seq x y z
N GLY A 1 13.24 -15.29 7.13
CA GLY A 1 11.94 -15.41 6.46
C GLY A 1 10.97 -15.13 7.55
N GLU A 2 10.41 -13.92 7.56
CA GLU A 2 9.56 -13.48 8.65
C GLU A 2 8.14 -13.90 8.31
N ASP A 3 7.73 -14.96 9.02
CA ASP A 3 6.41 -15.52 8.97
C ASP A 3 5.38 -14.48 9.42
N ILE A 4 4.37 -14.32 8.58
CA ILE A 4 3.18 -13.54 8.88
C ILE A 4 2.55 -14.18 10.11
N GLY A 5 2.43 -13.40 11.19
CA GLY A 5 1.99 -13.84 12.51
C GLY A 5 0.81 -14.83 12.52
N PHE A 6 1.03 -15.93 13.23
CA PHE A 6 0.21 -16.59 14.27
C PHE A 6 -1.32 -16.40 14.36
N LEU A 7 -2.03 -16.09 13.28
CA LEU A 7 -3.47 -16.31 13.18
C LEU A 7 -3.73 -17.55 12.31
N PRO A 8 -4.50 -18.55 12.76
CA PRO A 8 -4.94 -19.64 11.89
C PRO A 8 -5.95 -19.08 10.87
N GLY A 9 -5.84 -19.51 9.62
CA GLY A 9 -6.76 -19.11 8.54
C GLY A 9 -6.08 -18.91 7.18
N THR A 10 -6.91 -18.78 6.16
CA THR A 10 -6.54 -18.46 4.78
C THR A 10 -5.96 -17.03 4.68
N GLU A 11 -5.27 -16.71 3.58
CA GLU A 11 -4.81 -15.32 3.32
C GLU A 11 -5.99 -14.34 3.42
N GLU A 12 -7.13 -14.72 2.86
CA GLU A 12 -8.34 -13.91 2.85
C GLU A 12 -8.82 -13.61 4.27
N GLU A 13 -8.93 -14.62 5.14
CA GLU A 13 -9.34 -14.46 6.54
C GLU A 13 -8.37 -13.56 7.34
N LYS A 14 -7.07 -13.59 7.03
CA LYS A 14 -6.07 -12.71 7.65
C LYS A 14 -6.13 -11.27 7.13
N MET A 15 -6.56 -11.10 5.89
CA MET A 15 -6.67 -9.79 5.24
C MET A 15 -8.03 -9.14 5.50
N THR A 16 -9.05 -9.88 5.95
CA THR A 16 -10.39 -9.38 6.27
C THR A 16 -10.41 -8.09 7.11
N PRO A 17 -9.61 -7.94 8.19
CA PRO A 17 -9.63 -6.70 8.99
C PRO A 17 -9.19 -5.47 8.20
N TRP A 18 -8.22 -5.64 7.29
CA TRP A 18 -7.70 -4.57 6.44
C TRP A 18 -8.62 -4.28 5.25
N MET A 19 -9.32 -5.31 4.77
CA MET A 19 -10.31 -5.17 3.70
C MET A 19 -11.47 -4.26 4.14
N GLY A 20 -11.91 -4.34 5.40
CA GLY A 20 -12.96 -3.45 5.92
C GLY A 20 -12.61 -1.97 5.74
N ALA A 21 -11.47 -1.54 6.28
CA ALA A 21 -11.02 -0.14 6.17
C ALA A 21 -10.82 0.33 4.72
N LEU A 22 -10.36 -0.56 3.83
CA LEU A 22 -10.27 -0.22 2.40
C LEU A 22 -11.67 -0.04 1.79
N MET A 23 -12.60 -0.94 2.08
CA MET A 23 -13.96 -0.88 1.55
C MET A 23 -14.70 0.38 2.05
N ASP A 24 -14.53 0.74 3.32
CA ASP A 24 -15.10 1.97 3.89
C ASP A 24 -14.60 3.21 3.13
N ASN A 25 -13.29 3.28 2.86
CA ASN A 25 -12.71 4.38 2.10
C ASN A 25 -13.17 4.40 0.64
N LEU A 26 -13.33 3.22 0.02
CA LEU A 26 -13.84 3.10 -1.35
C LEU A 26 -15.31 3.52 -1.44
N GLU A 27 -16.12 3.29 -0.42
CA GLU A 27 -17.51 3.72 -0.37
C GLU A 27 -17.62 5.25 -0.36
N VAL A 28 -16.74 5.95 0.37
CA VAL A 28 -16.66 7.42 0.35
C VAL A 28 -16.26 7.95 -1.03
N LEU A 29 -15.40 7.23 -1.75
CA LEU A 29 -14.93 7.60 -3.09
C LEU A 29 -15.91 7.21 -4.21
N ALA A 30 -16.86 6.31 -3.94
CA ALA A 30 -17.83 5.84 -4.92
C ALA A 30 -18.85 6.94 -5.28
N PRO A 31 -19.13 7.18 -6.57
CA PRO A 31 -20.16 8.14 -6.96
C PRO A 31 -21.52 7.75 -6.37
N GLN A 32 -22.19 8.67 -5.68
CA GLN A 32 -23.54 8.46 -5.12
C GLN A 32 -24.66 8.38 -6.18
N ALA A 33 -24.30 8.23 -7.46
CA ALA A 33 -25.24 8.21 -8.57
C ALA A 33 -25.82 6.81 -8.79
N GLY A 34 -27.15 6.68 -8.79
CA GLY A 34 -27.85 5.43 -9.16
C GLY A 34 -28.56 4.67 -8.03
N GLY A 35 -28.69 5.25 -6.84
CA GLY A 35 -29.40 4.61 -5.71
C GLY A 35 -28.69 3.35 -5.18
N GLU A 36 -29.40 2.52 -4.42
CA GLU A 36 -28.88 1.29 -3.80
C GLU A 36 -28.27 0.31 -4.82
N TRP A 37 -28.86 0.23 -6.01
CA TRP A 37 -28.43 -0.67 -7.09
C TRP A 37 -27.14 -0.20 -7.76
N GLY A 38 -26.97 1.11 -7.95
CA GLY A 38 -25.73 1.69 -8.48
C GLY A 38 -24.55 1.53 -7.52
N ARG A 39 -24.80 1.56 -6.20
CA ARG A 39 -23.78 1.31 -5.18
C ARG A 39 -23.31 -0.14 -5.17
N ALA A 40 -24.24 -1.11 -5.20
CA ALA A 40 -23.89 -2.54 -5.24
C ALA A 40 -23.07 -2.89 -6.50
N ALA A 41 -23.48 -2.40 -7.67
CA ALA A 41 -22.74 -2.63 -8.91
C ALA A 41 -21.34 -1.99 -8.90
N THR A 42 -21.19 -0.82 -8.27
CA THR A 42 -19.89 -0.15 -8.11
C THR A 42 -18.97 -0.94 -7.16
N ALA A 43 -19.52 -1.43 -6.04
CA ALA A 43 -18.77 -2.27 -5.09
C ALA A 43 -18.28 -3.58 -5.73
N ASP A 44 -19.12 -4.27 -6.51
CA ASP A 44 -18.73 -5.48 -7.23
C ASP A 44 -17.64 -5.20 -8.28
N LEU A 45 -17.77 -4.11 -9.03
CA LEU A 45 -16.75 -3.69 -9.99
C LEU A 45 -15.42 -3.36 -9.29
N LEU A 46 -15.44 -2.66 -8.17
CA LEU A 46 -14.25 -2.34 -7.38
C LEU A 46 -13.61 -3.60 -6.82
N GLY A 47 -14.39 -4.52 -6.23
CA GLY A 47 -13.90 -5.80 -5.73
C GLY A 47 -13.28 -6.70 -6.81
N SER A 48 -13.79 -6.61 -8.05
CA SER A 48 -13.20 -7.35 -9.18
C SER A 48 -11.86 -6.76 -9.67
N ARG A 49 -11.67 -5.44 -9.52
CA ARG A 49 -10.51 -4.69 -10.05
C ARG A 49 -9.40 -4.50 -9.03
N ILE A 50 -9.73 -4.34 -7.76
CA ILE A 50 -8.79 -4.10 -6.67
C ILE A 50 -8.57 -5.42 -5.93
N LYS A 51 -7.31 -5.84 -5.82
CA LYS A 51 -6.93 -7.08 -5.13
C LYS A 51 -5.87 -6.77 -4.09
N ILE A 52 -6.22 -6.91 -2.81
CA ILE A 52 -5.24 -6.85 -1.72
C ILE A 52 -4.52 -8.20 -1.64
N ARG A 53 -3.20 -8.17 -1.51
CA ARG A 53 -2.36 -9.37 -1.38
C ARG A 53 -1.24 -9.10 -0.39
N SER A 54 -0.87 -10.11 0.38
CA SER A 54 0.32 -10.04 1.22
C SER A 54 1.60 -10.16 0.36
N LEU A 55 2.71 -9.60 0.87
CA LEU A 55 4.02 -9.61 0.22
C LEU A 55 4.47 -11.01 -0.20
N ASN A 56 4.19 -12.02 0.63
CA ASN A 56 4.59 -13.39 0.37
C ASN A 56 3.94 -13.97 -0.89
N PHE A 57 2.72 -13.53 -1.23
CA PHE A 57 1.98 -13.98 -2.42
C PHE A 57 2.44 -13.29 -3.71
N MET A 58 3.29 -12.28 -3.61
CA MET A 58 3.86 -11.60 -4.78
C MET A 58 5.11 -12.30 -5.32
N ARG A 59 5.74 -13.18 -4.53
CA ARG A 59 6.94 -13.89 -4.95
C ARG A 59 6.65 -14.85 -6.09
N GLY A 60 7.49 -14.83 -7.13
CA GLY A 60 7.34 -15.72 -8.30
C GLY A 60 6.31 -15.28 -9.34
N ARG A 61 5.61 -14.15 -9.13
CA ARG A 61 4.63 -13.64 -10.08
C ARG A 61 5.23 -12.56 -10.99
N THR A 62 4.52 -12.21 -12.05
CA THR A 62 4.81 -11.02 -12.86
C THR A 62 3.50 -10.30 -13.11
N PHE A 63 3.47 -8.99 -12.90
CA PHE A 63 2.29 -8.16 -13.06
C PHE A 63 2.37 -7.38 -14.37
N GLN A 64 1.36 -7.52 -15.22
CA GLN A 64 1.27 -6.87 -16.54
C GLN A 64 0.04 -5.97 -16.56
N ASN A 65 0.16 -4.75 -17.08
CA ASN A 65 -0.95 -3.78 -17.18
C ASN A 65 -1.68 -3.57 -15.84
N LYS A 66 -0.92 -3.34 -14.75
CA LYS A 66 -1.47 -3.12 -13.40
C LYS A 66 -0.91 -1.85 -12.74
N TYR A 67 -1.65 -1.34 -11.77
CA TYR A 67 -1.10 -0.45 -10.76
C TYR A 67 -0.79 -1.31 -9.53
N LEU A 68 0.47 -1.31 -9.10
CA LEU A 68 0.92 -1.95 -7.87
C LEU A 68 1.15 -0.85 -6.83
N ILE A 69 0.29 -0.78 -5.83
CA ILE A 69 0.42 0.15 -4.71
C ILE A 69 1.03 -0.60 -3.54
N LEU A 70 2.19 -0.14 -3.09
CA LEU A 70 2.88 -0.63 -1.90
C LEU A 70 2.65 0.39 -0.79
N ASP A 71 1.68 0.10 0.06
CA ASP A 71 1.39 0.93 1.23
C ASP A 71 2.31 0.55 2.41
N GLU A 72 2.53 1.49 3.31
CA GLU A 72 3.47 1.36 4.45
C GLU A 72 4.88 0.90 4.03
N ALA A 73 5.34 1.38 2.87
CA ALA A 73 6.59 0.96 2.25
C ALA A 73 7.83 1.26 3.10
N GLN A 74 7.73 2.15 4.10
CA GLN A 74 8.81 2.41 5.04
C GLN A 74 9.20 1.17 5.86
N ASN A 75 8.23 0.26 6.07
CA ASN A 75 8.39 -0.97 6.84
C ASN A 75 8.97 -2.14 6.02
N LEU A 76 9.28 -1.92 4.74
CA LEU A 76 9.94 -2.91 3.90
C LEU A 76 11.46 -2.82 4.04
N THR A 77 12.15 -3.96 3.99
CA THR A 77 13.61 -3.97 3.76
C THR A 77 13.93 -3.64 2.30
N PRO A 78 15.16 -3.17 1.98
CA PRO A 78 15.61 -2.95 0.60
C PRO A 78 15.49 -4.20 -0.27
N LYS A 79 15.71 -5.38 0.33
CA LYS A 79 15.58 -6.67 -0.34
C LYS A 79 14.13 -6.98 -0.70
N GLN A 80 13.18 -6.74 0.21
CA GLN A 80 11.74 -6.89 -0.07
C GLN A 80 11.30 -5.91 -1.15
N MET A 81 11.66 -4.62 -1.02
CA MET A 81 11.34 -3.59 -2.02
C MET A 81 11.82 -3.99 -3.42
N LYS A 82 13.09 -4.37 -3.56
CA LYS A 82 13.64 -4.87 -4.83
C LYS A 82 12.87 -6.08 -5.37
N THR A 83 12.53 -7.02 -4.49
CA THR A 83 11.78 -8.24 -4.86
C THR A 83 10.40 -7.92 -5.43
N LEU A 84 9.75 -6.85 -4.96
CA LEU A 84 8.43 -6.42 -5.43
C LEU A 84 8.52 -5.64 -6.73
N ILE A 85 9.39 -4.63 -6.80
CA ILE A 85 9.52 -3.77 -7.99
C ILE A 85 9.91 -4.58 -9.23
N THR A 86 10.80 -5.57 -9.07
CA THR A 86 11.23 -6.45 -10.18
C THR A 86 10.12 -7.37 -10.71
N ARG A 87 8.93 -7.36 -10.13
CA ARG A 87 7.75 -8.11 -10.60
C ARG A 87 6.89 -7.29 -11.56
N ALA A 88 7.15 -5.99 -11.68
CA ALA A 88 6.46 -5.12 -12.62
C ALA A 88 6.93 -5.44 -14.05
N GLY A 89 6.04 -6.02 -14.85
CA GLY A 89 6.20 -6.19 -16.28
C GLY A 89 5.63 -5.02 -17.09
N PRO A 90 5.65 -5.12 -18.44
CA PRO A 90 5.07 -4.13 -19.33
C PRO A 90 3.69 -3.58 -18.89
N GLY A 91 3.55 -2.27 -19.03
CA GLY A 91 2.33 -1.54 -18.68
C GLY A 91 2.04 -1.44 -17.18
N THR A 92 2.91 -1.96 -16.30
CA THR A 92 2.73 -1.85 -14.85
C THR A 92 3.39 -0.60 -14.30
N LYS A 93 2.68 0.11 -13.41
CA LYS A 93 3.22 1.21 -12.60
C LYS A 93 3.27 0.78 -11.14
N VAL A 94 4.39 1.05 -10.48
CA VAL A 94 4.56 0.81 -9.03
C VAL A 94 4.51 2.15 -8.31
N ILE A 95 3.70 2.22 -7.26
CA ILE A 95 3.55 3.39 -6.39
C ILE A 95 3.88 2.94 -4.98
N CYS A 96 4.92 3.54 -4.40
CA CYS A 96 5.29 3.30 -3.01
C CYS A 96 4.77 4.46 -2.16
N LEU A 97 3.96 4.17 -1.15
CA LEU A 97 3.42 5.11 -0.19
C LEU A 97 4.01 4.78 1.18
N GLY A 98 4.23 5.79 2.02
CA GLY A 98 4.73 5.57 3.36
C GLY A 98 5.23 6.84 4.04
N ASN A 99 5.47 6.73 5.34
CA ASN A 99 5.96 7.81 6.18
C ASN A 99 7.19 7.34 6.96
N ILE A 100 8.35 7.92 6.66
CA ILE A 100 9.62 7.55 7.30
C ILE A 100 9.61 7.81 8.82
N ALA A 101 8.82 8.76 9.31
CA ALA A 101 8.68 9.02 10.74
C ALA A 101 7.85 7.95 11.48
N GLN A 102 7.17 7.05 10.76
CA GLN A 102 6.32 5.99 11.30
C GLN A 102 6.87 4.60 10.91
N ILE A 103 8.16 4.39 11.13
CA ILE A 103 8.75 3.05 11.02
C ILE A 103 8.37 2.25 12.26
N ASP A 104 7.66 1.15 12.06
CA ASP A 104 7.05 0.36 13.14
C ASP A 104 7.97 -0.74 13.69
N THR A 105 9.12 -0.96 13.06
CA THR A 105 10.03 -2.07 13.39
C THR A 105 11.39 -1.57 13.85
N PRO A 106 11.95 -2.11 14.95
CA PRO A 106 13.27 -1.70 15.45
C PRO A 106 14.42 -2.16 14.53
N TYR A 107 14.14 -3.02 13.55
CA TYR A 107 15.13 -3.54 12.61
C TYR A 107 15.34 -2.65 11.39
N LEU A 108 14.48 -1.64 11.21
CA LEU A 108 14.61 -0.65 10.15
C LEU A 108 14.87 0.73 10.77
N SER A 109 15.57 1.54 10.00
CA SER A 109 15.78 2.96 10.27
C SER A 109 15.47 3.74 9.01
N GLU A 110 15.42 5.06 9.12
CA GLU A 110 15.25 5.95 7.97
C GLU A 110 16.27 5.65 6.86
N THR A 111 17.49 5.26 7.22
CA THR A 111 18.56 4.97 6.25
C THR A 111 18.52 3.55 5.68
N THR A 112 17.85 2.63 6.37
CA THR A 112 17.78 1.21 5.98
C THR A 112 16.40 0.78 5.48
N SER A 113 15.44 1.70 5.46
CA SER A 113 14.11 1.49 4.91
C SER A 113 14.13 1.22 3.40
N GLY A 114 13.23 0.36 2.95
CA GLY A 114 12.99 0.08 1.54
C GLY A 114 12.46 1.30 0.78
N LEU A 115 11.75 2.21 1.46
CA LEU A 115 11.24 3.43 0.86
C LEU A 115 12.37 4.43 0.55
N THR A 116 13.26 4.70 1.50
CA THR A 116 14.43 5.57 1.24
C THR A 116 15.39 4.93 0.25
N TYR A 117 15.57 3.60 0.32
CA TYR A 117 16.36 2.85 -0.66
C TYR A 117 15.86 3.04 -2.09
N VAL A 118 14.55 2.92 -2.36
CA VAL A 118 14.04 3.09 -3.73
C VAL A 118 14.16 4.54 -4.18
N VAL A 119 13.88 5.52 -3.32
CA VAL A 119 14.01 6.94 -3.67
C VAL A 119 15.45 7.27 -4.08
N ASP A 120 16.45 6.85 -3.29
CA ASP A 120 17.86 7.11 -3.63
C ASP A 120 18.30 6.41 -4.92
N ARG A 121 17.89 5.15 -5.13
CA ARG A 121 18.29 4.38 -6.32
C ARG A 121 17.60 4.82 -7.61
N PHE A 122 16.42 5.43 -7.51
CA PHE A 122 15.61 5.83 -8.66
C PHE A 122 15.65 7.34 -8.92
N LYS A 123 16.41 8.13 -8.15
CA LYS A 123 16.47 9.59 -8.28
C LYS A 123 16.87 10.09 -9.68
N ASP A 124 17.72 9.34 -10.36
CA ASP A 124 18.21 9.66 -11.71
C ASP A 124 17.47 8.86 -12.81
N TRP A 125 16.46 8.06 -12.45
CA TRP A 125 15.70 7.29 -13.42
C TRP A 125 14.62 8.18 -14.08
N PRO A 126 14.65 8.39 -15.41
CA PRO A 126 13.80 9.38 -16.09
C PRO A 126 12.30 9.04 -16.07
N HIS A 127 11.94 7.81 -15.71
CA HIS A 127 10.55 7.36 -15.62
C HIS A 127 10.07 7.23 -14.16
N GLY A 128 10.88 7.70 -13.21
CA GLY A 128 10.57 7.78 -11.79
C GLY A 128 10.20 9.19 -11.37
N GLY A 129 9.54 9.28 -10.22
CA GLY A 129 9.28 10.54 -9.54
C GLY A 129 9.06 10.26 -8.06
N HIS A 130 9.42 11.21 -7.22
CA HIS A 130 9.06 11.21 -5.81
C HIS A 130 8.29 12.49 -5.51
N VAL A 131 7.30 12.38 -4.62
CA VAL A 131 6.51 13.52 -4.16
C VAL A 131 6.50 13.46 -2.64
N THR A 132 6.93 14.55 -2.01
CA THR A 132 6.83 14.69 -0.55
C THR A 132 5.59 15.50 -0.22
N LEU A 133 4.60 14.84 0.38
CA LEU A 133 3.43 15.51 0.93
C LEU A 133 3.81 16.16 2.27
N ARG A 134 3.78 17.50 2.33
CA ARG A 134 4.23 18.26 3.51
C ARG A 134 3.19 18.35 4.62
N ARG A 135 1.92 18.11 4.30
CA ARG A 135 0.80 18.24 5.24
C ARG A 135 -0.15 17.07 5.02
N GLY A 136 -0.57 16.43 6.12
CA GLY A 136 -1.65 15.47 6.11
C GLY A 136 -2.99 16.17 6.26
N GLU A 137 -3.99 15.76 5.48
CA GLU A 137 -5.38 16.14 5.69
C GLU A 137 -5.97 15.25 6.78
N ARG A 138 -5.52 15.45 8.02
CA ARG A 138 -6.05 14.76 9.20
C ARG A 138 -7.13 15.61 9.87
N SER A 139 -8.08 14.95 10.54
CA SER A 139 -9.04 15.68 11.35
C SER A 139 -8.32 16.46 12.47
N ARG A 140 -8.92 17.55 12.94
CA ARG A 140 -8.37 18.35 14.05
C ARG A 140 -8.02 17.50 15.28
N LEU A 141 -8.80 16.45 15.54
CA LEU A 141 -8.55 15.50 16.62
C LEU A 141 -7.28 14.68 16.37
N ALA A 142 -7.13 14.12 15.17
CA ALA A 142 -5.98 13.29 14.83
C ALA A 142 -4.68 14.10 14.70
N GLU A 143 -4.77 15.35 14.23
CA GLU A 143 -3.64 16.30 14.23
C GLU A 143 -3.18 16.61 15.65
N PHE A 144 -4.11 16.99 16.53
CA PHE A 144 -3.80 17.25 17.94
C PHE A 144 -3.22 16.01 18.66
N ALA A 145 -3.80 14.84 18.45
CA ALA A 145 -3.30 13.60 19.05
C ALA A 145 -1.86 13.27 18.61
N SER A 146 -1.54 13.50 17.33
CA SER A 146 -0.19 13.23 16.78
C SER A 146 0.89 14.18 17.31
N GLU A 147 0.51 15.36 17.82
CA GLU A 147 1.45 16.33 18.40
C GLU A 147 1.65 16.12 19.91
N GLN A 148 0.67 15.54 20.60
CA GLN A 148 0.62 15.48 22.06
C GLN A 148 0.88 14.08 22.66
N LEU A 149 0.80 13.03 21.84
CA LEU A 149 1.06 11.62 22.22
C LEU A 149 2.28 11.10 21.47
#